data_AF-A0A9X3PHR9-F1
#
_entry.id   AF-A0A9X3PHR9-F1
#
_cell.length_a   1.000
_cell.length_b   1.000
_cell.length_c   1.000
_cell.angle_alpha   90.00
_cell.angle_beta   90.00
_cell.angle_gamma   90.00
#
_symmetry.space_group_name_H-M   'P 1'
#
loop_
_entity.id
_entity.type
_entity.pdbx_description
1 polymer ?
#
loop_
_entity_poly.entity_id
_entity_poly.type
_entity_poly.pdbx_seq_one_letter_code
_entity_poly.pdbx_strand_id
1 'polypeptide(L)'
;MNKIVKQLGADSAYLLSSFPIAIPAFVITVAGFAAGIGTAVVWVGVPILAATLFAMRGLAAAGRSQLGAVLRQPIAKPQYKRAAEDASPLRRYLTPLTDGQSWLNLLWGLVNFPLAVAGFCVALTWWVATVASLAYPLYGWIIRRATGEGDGLEHATRWLGWGDSYAAIAALAFAGGLIMALLLPLVVRGFALTQAALGRGLLASLSESDAPHQGPVRTAALDAEVTRIQERLSAA
;
A
#
# COMPACT_ATOMS: atom_id res chain seq x y z
N MET A 1 -21.58 7.59 -9.99
CA MET A 1 -20.56 6.86 -10.78
C MET A 1 -19.13 7.34 -10.55
N ASN A 2 -18.85 8.65 -10.57
CA ASN A 2 -17.48 9.20 -10.51
C ASN A 2 -16.64 8.82 -9.27
N LYS A 3 -17.25 8.53 -8.12
CA LYS A 3 -16.51 8.14 -6.91
C LYS A 3 -15.87 6.75 -7.01
N ILE A 4 -16.54 5.80 -7.68
CA ILE A 4 -16.04 4.42 -7.82
C ILE A 4 -14.86 4.40 -8.79
N VAL A 5 -15.00 5.07 -9.94
CA VAL A 5 -13.92 5.15 -10.95
C VAL A 5 -12.69 5.87 -10.39
N LYS A 6 -12.88 6.99 -9.66
CA LYS A 6 -11.78 7.69 -8.99
C LYS A 6 -11.09 6.81 -7.96
N GLN A 7 -11.86 6.04 -7.17
CA GLN A 7 -11.28 5.16 -6.17
C GLN A 7 -10.52 3.99 -6.81
N LEU A 8 -11.10 3.38 -7.84
CA LEU A 8 -10.45 2.31 -8.59
C LEU A 8 -9.12 2.76 -9.18
N GLY A 9 -9.07 3.98 -9.73
CA GLY A 9 -7.83 4.58 -10.22
C GLY A 9 -6.80 4.77 -9.10
N ALA A 10 -7.22 5.27 -7.93
CA ALA A 10 -6.34 5.43 -6.77
C ALA A 10 -5.81 4.08 -6.24
N ASP A 11 -6.67 3.07 -6.14
CA ASP A 11 -6.31 1.74 -5.63
C ASP A 11 -5.41 1.00 -6.63
N SER A 12 -5.67 1.13 -7.94
CA SER A 12 -4.80 0.57 -8.99
C SER A 12 -3.44 1.26 -9.01
N ALA A 13 -3.42 2.60 -8.96
CA ALA A 13 -2.19 3.37 -8.89
C ALA A 13 -1.37 2.95 -7.66
N TYR A 14 -2.01 2.81 -6.49
CA TYR A 14 -1.37 2.34 -5.27
C TYR A 14 -0.70 0.98 -5.42
N LEU A 15 -1.41 -0.03 -5.95
CA LEU A 15 -0.84 -1.38 -6.10
C LEU A 15 0.30 -1.39 -7.13
N LEU A 16 0.15 -0.64 -8.23
CA LEU A 16 1.16 -0.56 -9.28
C LEU A 16 2.41 0.21 -8.83
N SER A 17 2.27 1.29 -8.06
CA SER A 17 3.39 2.08 -7.52
C SER A 17 4.02 1.48 -6.27
N SER A 18 3.31 0.60 -5.56
CA SER A 18 3.84 -0.06 -4.37
C SER A 18 5.03 -0.96 -4.67
N PHE A 19 5.01 -1.67 -5.80
CA PHE A 19 6.10 -2.56 -6.20
C PHE A 19 7.44 -1.83 -6.45
N PRO A 20 7.54 -0.79 -7.29
CA PRO A 20 8.79 -0.08 -7.51
C PRO A 20 9.33 0.62 -6.25
N ILE A 21 8.47 0.91 -5.26
CA ILE A 21 8.87 1.46 -3.96
C ILE A 21 9.34 0.34 -3.01
N ALA A 22 8.70 -0.83 -3.06
CA ALA A 22 9.04 -1.96 -2.21
C ALA A 22 10.38 -2.61 -2.58
N ILE A 23 10.78 -2.61 -3.86
CA ILE A 23 12.08 -3.13 -4.30
C ILE A 23 13.25 -2.46 -3.56
N PRO A 24 13.47 -1.12 -3.64
CA PRO A 24 14.58 -0.49 -2.96
C PRO A 24 14.45 -0.60 -1.44
N ALA A 25 13.23 -0.55 -0.90
CA ALA A 25 12.99 -0.74 0.54
C ALA A 25 13.46 -2.11 1.02
N PHE A 26 13.14 -3.17 0.27
CA PHE A 26 13.58 -4.52 0.58
C PHE A 26 15.09 -4.69 0.44
N VAL A 27 15.68 -4.21 -0.66
CA VAL A 27 17.12 -4.30 -0.91
C VAL A 27 17.90 -3.57 0.18
N ILE A 28 17.53 -2.33 0.50
CA ILE A 28 18.17 -1.54 1.56
C ILE A 28 17.98 -2.22 2.92
N THR A 29 16.79 -2.74 3.19
CA THR A 29 16.52 -3.48 4.43
C THR A 29 17.43 -4.68 4.56
N VAL A 30 17.43 -5.60 3.58
CA VAL A 30 18.20 -6.85 3.68
C VAL A 30 19.69 -6.59 3.62
N ALA A 31 20.17 -5.85 2.62
CA ALA A 31 21.59 -5.60 2.42
C ALA A 31 22.17 -4.68 3.50
N GLY A 32 21.49 -3.59 3.82
CA GLY A 32 21.93 -2.62 4.83
C GLY A 32 21.91 -3.20 6.23
N PHE A 33 20.90 -4.02 6.56
CA PHE A 33 20.85 -4.71 7.85
C PHE A 33 21.92 -5.81 7.96
N ALA A 34 22.07 -6.65 6.93
CA ALA A 34 23.09 -7.70 6.93
C ALA A 34 24.51 -7.13 6.98
N ALA A 35 24.79 -6.08 6.20
CA ALA A 35 26.08 -5.39 6.23
C ALA A 35 26.31 -4.69 7.58
N GLY A 36 25.29 -4.01 8.12
CA GLY A 36 25.36 -3.32 9.41
C GLY A 36 25.62 -4.25 10.58
N ILE A 37 24.95 -5.40 10.63
CA ILE A 37 25.19 -6.40 11.69
C ILE A 37 26.51 -7.13 11.44
N GLY A 38 26.78 -7.57 10.21
CA GLY A 38 27.98 -8.34 9.88
C GLY A 38 29.28 -7.58 10.13
N THR A 39 29.26 -6.25 9.98
CA THR A 39 30.43 -5.38 10.23
C THR A 39 30.37 -4.69 11.59
N ALA A 40 29.40 -5.00 12.45
CA ALA A 40 29.30 -4.42 13.78
C ALA A 40 30.51 -4.77 14.66
N VAL A 41 31.11 -5.94 14.44
CA VAL A 41 32.29 -6.44 15.16
C VAL A 41 33.49 -5.48 15.04
N VAL A 42 33.64 -4.83 13.88
CA VAL A 42 34.71 -3.85 13.61
C VAL A 42 34.26 -2.40 13.82
N TRP A 43 33.15 -2.18 14.52
CA TRP A 43 32.49 -0.88 14.77
C TRP A 43 31.98 -0.13 13.53
N VAL A 44 32.40 -0.51 12.31
CA VAL A 44 31.91 0.06 11.03
C VAL A 44 30.43 -0.25 10.79
N GLY A 45 29.91 -1.33 11.39
CA GLY A 45 28.50 -1.71 11.21
C GLY A 45 27.49 -0.74 11.83
N VAL A 46 27.86 -0.08 12.92
CA VAL A 46 26.99 0.89 13.60
C VAL A 46 26.61 2.06 12.67
N PRO A 47 27.56 2.73 11.97
CA PRO A 47 27.19 3.78 11.05
C PRO A 47 26.45 3.28 9.80
N ILE A 48 26.74 2.07 9.31
CA ILE A 48 25.97 1.47 8.20
C ILE A 48 24.51 1.24 8.60
N LEU A 49 24.29 0.74 9.82
CA LEU A 49 22.95 0.48 10.33
C LEU A 49 22.17 1.80 10.53
N ALA A 50 22.83 2.84 11.06
CA ALA A 50 22.24 4.17 11.17
C ALA A 50 21.85 4.78 9.80
N ALA A 51 22.72 4.64 8.78
CA ALA A 51 22.42 5.06 7.41
C ALA A 51 21.20 4.30 6.84
N THR A 52 21.15 2.99 7.07
CA THR A 52 20.05 2.11 6.63
C THR A 52 18.72 2.55 7.23
N LEU A 53 18.69 2.79 8.55
CA LEU A 53 17.49 3.28 9.24
C LEU A 53 17.07 4.67 8.73
N PHE A 54 18.03 5.54 8.43
CA PHE A 54 17.75 6.86 7.85
C PHE A 54 17.15 6.78 6.44
N ALA A 55 17.73 5.94 5.57
CA ALA A 55 17.19 5.68 4.24
C ALA A 55 15.76 5.12 4.30
N MET A 56 15.52 4.18 5.22
CA MET A 56 14.19 3.61 5.45
C MET A 56 13.16 4.63 5.95
N ARG A 57 13.56 5.68 6.68
CA ARG A 57 12.63 6.77 7.04
C ARG A 57 12.08 7.50 5.81
N GLY A 58 12.92 7.71 4.80
CA GLY A 58 12.53 8.34 3.52
C GLY A 58 11.58 7.45 2.73
N LEU A 59 11.92 6.18 2.57
CA LEU A 59 11.07 5.21 1.85
C LEU A 59 9.73 4.97 2.57
N ALA A 60 9.75 4.88 3.90
CA ALA A 60 8.53 4.77 4.69
C ALA A 60 7.66 6.04 4.59
N ALA A 61 8.24 7.22 4.37
CA ALA A 61 7.47 8.43 4.10
C ALA A 61 6.76 8.37 2.73
N ALA A 62 7.43 7.84 1.70
CA ALA A 62 6.80 7.58 0.41
C ALA A 62 5.71 6.49 0.48
N GLY A 63 5.88 5.47 1.32
CA GLY A 63 4.82 4.50 1.61
C GLY A 63 3.57 5.16 2.22
N ARG A 64 3.76 6.03 3.23
CA ARG A 64 2.65 6.72 3.93
C ARG A 64 1.89 7.71 3.05
N SER A 65 2.56 8.44 2.15
CA SER A 65 1.88 9.41 1.30
C SER A 65 0.84 8.78 0.39
N GLN A 66 1.04 7.51 0.01
CA GLN A 66 0.12 6.78 -0.85
C GLN A 66 -1.11 6.24 -0.09
N LEU A 67 -0.96 5.89 1.20
CA LEU A 67 -2.03 5.30 2.01
C LEU A 67 -3.24 6.24 2.17
N GLY A 68 -3.04 7.56 2.16
CA GLY A 68 -4.13 8.55 2.29
C GLY A 68 -5.16 8.47 1.16
N ALA A 69 -4.72 8.13 -0.06
CA ALA A 69 -5.60 7.99 -1.22
C ALA A 69 -6.51 6.74 -1.14
N VAL A 70 -5.99 5.66 -0.54
CA VAL A 70 -6.71 4.38 -0.41
C VAL A 70 -7.66 4.38 0.79
N LEU A 71 -7.16 4.84 1.95
CA LEU A 71 -7.88 4.82 3.22
C LEU A 71 -8.86 5.99 3.38
N ARG A 72 -8.80 7.00 2.51
CA ARG A 72 -9.61 8.24 2.57
C ARG A 72 -9.50 8.98 3.91
N GLN A 73 -8.38 8.78 4.61
CA GLN A 73 -8.11 9.41 5.89
C GLN A 73 -6.75 10.11 5.81
N PRO A 74 -6.63 11.34 6.36
CA PRO A 74 -5.33 11.96 6.54
C PRO A 74 -4.54 11.12 7.54
N ILE A 75 -3.37 10.63 7.13
CA ILE A 75 -2.50 9.86 8.02
C ILE A 75 -1.60 10.83 8.75
N ALA A 76 -1.64 10.78 10.08
CA ALA A 76 -0.79 11.59 10.93
C ALA A 76 0.69 11.34 10.59
N LYS A 77 1.48 12.41 10.49
CA LYS A 77 2.93 12.29 10.30
C LYS A 77 3.53 11.67 11.57
N PRO A 78 4.32 10.59 11.48
CA PRO A 78 4.93 10.00 12.66
C PRO A 78 5.86 10.98 13.35
N GLN A 79 5.79 11.02 14.67
CA GLN A 79 6.71 11.79 15.50
C GLN A 79 7.96 10.96 15.72
N TYR A 80 8.94 11.14 14.83
CA TYR A 80 10.25 10.54 15.01
C TYR A 80 10.97 11.15 16.20
N LYS A 81 11.67 10.32 16.99
CA LYS A 81 12.56 10.80 18.04
C LYS A 81 13.57 11.79 17.45
N ARG A 82 13.51 13.04 17.92
CA ARG A 82 14.44 14.10 17.55
C ARG A 82 15.61 14.09 18.53
N ALA A 83 16.82 14.25 18.00
CA ALA A 83 17.96 14.56 18.86
C ALA A 83 17.72 15.91 19.54
N ALA A 84 18.21 16.07 20.77
CA ALA A 84 18.18 17.36 21.46
C ALA A 84 18.88 18.44 20.62
N GLU A 85 18.46 19.70 20.70
CA GLU A 85 18.96 20.79 19.85
C GLU A 85 20.48 21.04 20.03
N ASP A 86 21.02 20.67 21.18
CA ASP A 86 22.42 20.73 21.59
C ASP A 86 23.21 19.42 21.32
N ALA A 87 22.59 18.41 20.69
CA ALA A 87 23.23 17.12 20.46
C ALA A 87 24.36 17.20 19.42
N SER A 88 25.50 16.60 19.75
CA SER A 88 26.62 16.39 18.81
C SER A 88 26.17 15.74 17.50
N PRO A 89 26.78 16.09 16.34
CA PRO A 89 26.47 15.49 15.04
C PRO A 89 26.45 13.95 15.05
N LEU A 90 27.35 13.34 15.83
CA LEU A 90 27.44 11.89 16.01
C LEU A 90 26.23 11.35 16.77
N ARG A 91 25.81 12.01 17.85
CA ARG A 91 24.61 11.64 18.63
C ARG A 91 23.34 11.78 17.79
N ARG A 92 23.27 12.82 16.94
CA ARG A 92 22.15 13.02 16.00
C ARG A 92 22.08 11.91 14.94
N TYR A 93 23.23 11.47 14.44
CA TYR A 93 23.32 10.38 13.47
C TYR A 93 22.95 9.02 14.06
N LEU A 94 23.30 8.74 15.32
CA LEU A 94 22.97 7.49 16.01
C LEU A 94 21.55 7.46 16.61
N THR A 95 20.86 8.60 16.67
CA THR A 95 19.50 8.70 17.24
C THR A 95 18.51 7.66 16.67
N PRO A 96 18.47 7.38 15.35
CA PRO A 96 17.57 6.38 14.78
C PRO A 96 17.74 4.95 15.35
N LEU A 97 18.94 4.58 15.81
CA LEU A 97 19.18 3.25 16.41
C LEU A 97 18.38 3.06 17.71
N THR A 98 18.07 4.15 18.41
CA THR A 98 17.30 4.15 19.66
C THR A 98 15.82 4.43 19.46
N ASP A 99 15.38 4.56 18.20
CA ASP A 99 14.01 4.91 17.83
C ASP A 99 13.26 3.67 17.34
N GLY A 100 12.30 3.18 18.13
CA GLY A 100 11.50 2.01 17.80
C GLY A 100 10.77 2.13 16.46
N GLN A 101 10.37 3.34 16.06
CA GLN A 101 9.69 3.55 14.76
C GLN A 101 10.65 3.33 13.58
N SER A 102 11.95 3.59 13.75
CA SER A 102 12.94 3.34 12.71
C SER A 102 13.14 1.84 12.47
N TRP A 103 13.07 1.04 13.53
CA TRP A 103 13.07 -0.43 13.45
C TRP A 103 11.79 -0.98 12.81
N LEU A 104 10.63 -0.42 13.14
CA LEU A 104 9.37 -0.78 12.46
C LEU A 104 9.37 -0.43 10.97
N ASN A 105 10.01 0.68 10.57
CA ASN A 105 10.17 1.01 9.15
C ASN A 105 11.01 -0.05 8.43
N LEU A 106 12.03 -0.60 9.08
CA LEU A 106 12.88 -1.67 8.54
C LEU A 106 12.08 -2.98 8.40
N LEU A 107 11.29 -3.34 9.43
CA LEU A 107 10.35 -4.47 9.34
C LEU A 107 9.31 -4.29 8.22
N TRP A 108 8.79 -3.06 8.06
CA TRP A 108 7.89 -2.73 6.96
C TRP A 108 8.56 -2.96 5.60
N GLY A 109 9.83 -2.58 5.41
CA GLY A 109 10.56 -2.83 4.17
C GLY A 109 10.66 -4.32 3.81
N LEU A 110 10.79 -5.18 4.82
CA LEU A 110 10.83 -6.64 4.64
C LEU A 110 9.46 -7.23 4.31
N VAL A 111 8.43 -6.88 5.09
CA VAL A 111 7.07 -7.45 4.97
C VAL A 111 6.31 -6.88 3.79
N ASN A 112 6.50 -5.60 3.46
CA ASN A 112 5.76 -4.93 2.38
C ASN A 112 6.14 -5.48 1.00
N PHE A 113 7.35 -6.01 0.81
CA PHE A 113 7.80 -6.53 -0.48
C PHE A 113 6.94 -7.66 -1.05
N PRO A 114 6.75 -8.81 -0.37
CA PRO A 114 5.90 -9.89 -0.90
C PRO A 114 4.46 -9.41 -1.15
N LEU A 115 3.94 -8.50 -0.33
CA LEU A 115 2.60 -7.96 -0.51
C LEU A 115 2.50 -7.03 -1.73
N ALA A 116 3.49 -6.15 -1.91
CA ALA A 116 3.54 -5.27 -3.07
C ALA A 116 3.70 -6.06 -4.38
N VAL A 117 4.48 -7.15 -4.37
CA VAL A 117 4.58 -8.07 -5.51
C VAL A 117 3.23 -8.71 -5.80
N ALA A 118 2.57 -9.28 -4.79
CA ALA A 118 1.26 -9.93 -4.96
C ALA A 118 0.21 -8.92 -5.47
N GLY A 119 0.14 -7.74 -4.86
CA GLY A 119 -0.78 -6.67 -5.25
C GLY A 119 -0.52 -6.16 -6.66
N PHE A 120 0.75 -5.99 -7.05
CA PHE A 120 1.13 -5.62 -8.41
C PHE A 120 0.72 -6.68 -9.43
N CYS A 121 1.06 -7.95 -9.19
CA CYS A 121 0.70 -9.05 -10.07
C CYS A 121 -0.81 -9.16 -10.25
N VAL A 122 -1.58 -9.10 -9.15
CA VAL A 122 -3.05 -9.15 -9.21
C VAL A 122 -3.60 -7.96 -9.98
N ALA A 123 -3.18 -6.73 -9.66
CA ALA A 123 -3.67 -5.54 -10.35
C ALA A 123 -3.35 -5.57 -11.86
N LEU A 124 -2.10 -5.89 -12.21
CA LEU A 124 -1.64 -5.93 -13.59
C LEU A 124 -2.37 -7.03 -14.37
N THR A 125 -2.41 -8.26 -13.85
CA THR A 125 -3.07 -9.38 -14.54
C THR A 125 -4.56 -9.15 -14.70
N TRP A 126 -5.25 -8.60 -13.69
CA TRP A 126 -6.68 -8.32 -13.80
C TRP A 126 -6.98 -7.25 -14.85
N TRP A 127 -6.18 -6.18 -14.89
CA TRP A 127 -6.32 -5.14 -15.91
C TRP A 127 -6.05 -5.67 -17.31
N VAL A 128 -4.93 -6.39 -17.49
CA VAL A 128 -4.55 -6.98 -18.78
C VAL A 128 -5.61 -7.98 -19.24
N ALA A 129 -6.06 -8.88 -18.37
CA ALA A 129 -7.11 -9.85 -18.68
C ALA A 129 -8.42 -9.15 -19.06
N THR A 130 -8.85 -8.15 -18.29
CA THR A 130 -10.08 -7.39 -18.57
C THR A 130 -10.01 -6.72 -19.95
N VAL A 131 -8.92 -6.01 -20.24
CA VAL A 131 -8.74 -5.29 -21.51
C VAL A 131 -8.62 -6.27 -22.67
N ALA A 132 -7.81 -7.33 -22.52
CA ALA A 132 -7.64 -8.35 -23.56
C ALA A 132 -8.97 -9.05 -23.88
N SER A 133 -9.72 -9.49 -22.87
CA SER A 133 -11.01 -10.16 -23.05
C SER A 133 -12.07 -9.24 -23.68
N LEU A 134 -12.15 -7.97 -23.27
CA LEU A 134 -13.06 -7.00 -23.88
C LEU A 134 -12.66 -6.61 -25.31
N ALA A 135 -11.36 -6.56 -25.60
CA ALA A 135 -10.85 -6.27 -26.93
C ALA A 135 -10.83 -7.51 -27.85
N TYR A 136 -11.09 -8.71 -27.33
CA TYR A 136 -11.02 -9.96 -28.08
C TYR A 136 -11.83 -9.95 -29.39
N PRO A 137 -13.05 -9.38 -29.48
CA PRO A 137 -13.77 -9.28 -30.75
C PRO A 137 -13.01 -8.53 -31.86
N LEU A 138 -12.11 -7.61 -31.50
CA LEU A 138 -11.35 -6.77 -32.44
C LEU A 138 -10.10 -7.47 -32.98
N TYR A 139 -9.40 -8.28 -32.17
CA TYR A 139 -8.11 -8.88 -32.55
C TYR A 139 -8.11 -10.41 -32.60
N GLY A 140 -9.12 -11.08 -32.03
CA GLY A 140 -9.14 -12.54 -31.89
C GLY A 140 -9.16 -13.29 -33.23
N TRP A 141 -9.51 -12.62 -34.33
CA TRP A 141 -9.44 -13.19 -35.68
C TRP A 141 -8.00 -13.27 -36.18
N ILE A 142 -7.13 -12.35 -35.77
CA ILE A 142 -5.69 -12.34 -36.11
C ILE A 142 -5.02 -13.54 -35.45
N ILE A 143 -5.31 -13.75 -34.16
CA ILE A 143 -4.75 -14.86 -33.39
C ILE A 143 -5.14 -16.19 -34.03
N ARG A 144 -6.43 -16.42 -34.27
CA ARG A 144 -6.88 -17.65 -34.95
C ARG A 144 -6.25 -17.90 -36.30
N ARG A 145 -5.99 -16.84 -37.09
CA ARG A 145 -5.27 -17.00 -38.36
C ARG A 145 -3.80 -17.36 -38.18
N ALA A 146 -3.18 -16.92 -37.08
CA ALA A 146 -1.77 -17.17 -36.79
C ALA A 146 -1.53 -18.53 -36.12
N THR A 147 -2.37 -18.92 -35.15
CA THR A 147 -2.22 -20.16 -34.37
C THR A 147 -3.06 -21.33 -34.90
N GLY A 148 -4.00 -21.08 -35.83
CA GLY A 148 -4.97 -22.07 -36.29
C GLY A 148 -6.19 -22.18 -35.38
N GLU A 149 -7.06 -23.14 -35.69
CA GLU A 149 -8.18 -23.54 -34.82
C GLU A 149 -7.61 -24.33 -33.63
N GLY A 150 -7.94 -23.92 -32.39
CA GLY A 150 -7.33 -24.54 -31.19
C GLY A 150 -7.01 -23.62 -30.00
N ASP A 151 -7.47 -22.37 -29.98
CA ASP A 151 -7.16 -21.36 -28.94
C ASP A 151 -7.79 -21.66 -27.54
N GLY A 152 -8.29 -22.88 -27.32
CA GLY A 152 -8.91 -23.36 -26.08
C GLY A 152 -10.36 -22.91 -25.86
N LEU A 153 -10.69 -21.65 -26.18
CA LEU A 153 -12.04 -21.07 -25.99
C LEU A 153 -13.15 -21.78 -26.78
N GLU A 154 -12.80 -22.38 -27.91
CA GLU A 154 -13.70 -23.21 -28.75
C GLU A 154 -14.29 -24.39 -27.96
N HIS A 155 -13.52 -24.98 -27.06
CA HIS A 155 -14.02 -26.06 -26.20
C HIS A 155 -15.11 -25.53 -25.26
N ALA A 156 -14.92 -24.34 -24.68
CA ALA A 156 -15.90 -23.74 -23.78
C ALA A 156 -17.20 -23.37 -24.51
N THR A 157 -17.13 -22.80 -25.72
CA THR A 157 -18.34 -22.48 -26.50
C THR A 157 -19.07 -23.74 -26.98
N ARG A 158 -18.33 -24.79 -27.34
CA ARG A 158 -18.90 -26.08 -27.71
C ARG A 158 -19.62 -26.75 -26.53
N TRP A 159 -19.03 -26.69 -25.33
CA TRP A 159 -19.67 -27.17 -24.09
C TRP A 159 -20.92 -26.38 -23.74
N LEU A 160 -20.95 -25.07 -24.01
CA LEU A 160 -22.15 -24.24 -23.87
C LEU A 160 -23.21 -24.48 -24.97
N GLY A 161 -22.90 -25.27 -26.00
CA GLY A 161 -23.79 -25.52 -27.14
C GLY A 161 -23.89 -24.34 -28.12
N TRP A 162 -22.99 -23.36 -28.02
CA TRP A 162 -22.97 -22.18 -28.91
C TRP A 162 -22.22 -22.43 -30.24
N GLY A 163 -21.62 -23.62 -30.36
CA GLY A 163 -20.84 -24.04 -31.52
C GLY A 163 -19.45 -23.40 -31.57
N ASP A 164 -18.83 -23.52 -32.75
CA ASP A 164 -17.42 -23.15 -32.98
C ASP A 164 -17.29 -21.85 -33.78
N SER A 165 -18.38 -21.09 -33.91
CA SER A 165 -18.38 -19.85 -34.67
C SER A 165 -17.52 -18.77 -34.01
N TYR A 166 -16.85 -17.95 -34.82
CA TYR A 166 -16.05 -16.80 -34.34
C TYR A 166 -16.87 -15.91 -33.40
N ALA A 167 -18.13 -15.63 -33.76
CA ALA A 167 -19.02 -14.77 -33.01
C ALA A 167 -19.34 -15.33 -31.62
N ALA A 168 -19.60 -16.64 -31.49
CA ALA A 168 -19.84 -17.29 -30.20
C ALA A 168 -18.63 -17.16 -29.28
N ILE A 169 -17.42 -17.37 -29.82
CA ILE A 169 -16.17 -17.32 -29.06
C ILE A 169 -15.84 -15.88 -28.66
N ALA A 170 -16.03 -14.94 -29.59
CA ALA A 170 -15.85 -13.51 -29.30
C ALA A 170 -16.84 -13.01 -28.25
N ALA A 171 -18.11 -13.44 -28.31
CA ALA A 171 -19.12 -13.13 -27.32
C ALA A 171 -18.77 -13.71 -25.94
N LEU A 172 -18.29 -14.96 -25.88
CA LEU A 172 -17.87 -15.58 -24.63
C LEU A 172 -16.68 -14.84 -23.99
N ALA A 173 -15.64 -14.55 -24.78
CA ALA A 173 -14.48 -13.79 -24.31
C ALA A 173 -14.87 -12.39 -23.82
N PHE A 174 -15.72 -11.69 -24.58
CA PHE A 174 -16.24 -10.38 -24.22
C PHE A 174 -17.07 -10.42 -22.92
N ALA A 175 -17.94 -11.43 -22.77
CA ALA A 175 -18.73 -11.63 -21.55
C ALA A 175 -17.82 -11.92 -20.34
N GLY A 176 -16.79 -12.74 -20.50
CA GLY A 176 -15.76 -12.95 -19.49
C GLY A 176 -15.03 -11.65 -19.11
N GLY A 177 -14.71 -10.82 -20.11
CA GLY A 177 -14.16 -9.49 -19.90
C GLY A 177 -15.08 -8.56 -19.11
N LEU A 178 -16.39 -8.60 -19.36
CA LEU A 178 -17.38 -7.83 -18.59
C LEU A 178 -17.46 -8.29 -17.14
N ILE A 179 -17.44 -9.60 -16.89
CA ILE A 179 -17.40 -10.17 -15.53
C ILE A 179 -16.12 -9.72 -14.82
N MET A 180 -14.97 -9.83 -15.48
CA MET A 180 -13.70 -9.35 -14.93
C MET A 180 -13.73 -7.85 -14.64
N ALA A 181 -14.27 -7.02 -15.54
CA ALA A 181 -14.44 -5.58 -15.33
C ALA A 181 -15.35 -5.26 -14.13
N LEU A 182 -16.39 -6.06 -13.91
CA LEU A 182 -17.29 -5.90 -12.76
C LEU A 182 -16.61 -6.29 -11.44
N LEU A 183 -15.78 -7.33 -11.45
CA LEU A 183 -15.02 -7.80 -10.28
C LEU A 183 -13.76 -6.98 -9.99
N LEU A 184 -13.21 -6.30 -10.99
CA LEU A 184 -12.00 -5.48 -10.90
C LEU A 184 -12.02 -4.48 -9.72
N PRO A 185 -13.06 -3.64 -9.50
CA PRO A 185 -13.11 -2.77 -8.34
C PRO A 185 -13.15 -3.51 -7.01
N LEU A 186 -13.73 -4.71 -6.93
CA LEU A 186 -13.75 -5.49 -5.69
C LEU A 186 -12.37 -6.07 -5.38
N VAL A 187 -11.72 -6.67 -6.38
CA VAL A 187 -10.43 -7.34 -6.22
C VAL A 187 -9.31 -6.34 -5.94
N VAL A 188 -9.21 -5.29 -6.75
CA VAL A 188 -8.20 -4.24 -6.56
C VAL A 188 -8.40 -3.55 -5.20
N ARG A 189 -9.65 -3.28 -4.80
CA ARG A 189 -9.96 -2.70 -3.49
C ARG A 189 -9.56 -3.61 -2.34
N GLY A 190 -9.87 -4.90 -2.43
CA GLY A 190 -9.54 -5.88 -1.40
C GLY A 190 -8.04 -5.93 -1.11
N PHE A 191 -7.23 -6.04 -2.16
CA PHE A 191 -5.76 -6.05 -2.04
C PHE A 191 -5.20 -4.71 -1.60
N ALA A 192 -5.72 -3.59 -2.11
CA ALA A 192 -5.28 -2.27 -1.70
C ALA A 192 -5.56 -2.03 -0.21
N LEU A 193 -6.72 -2.48 0.30
CA LEU A 193 -7.07 -2.34 1.72
C LEU A 193 -6.23 -3.24 2.62
N THR A 194 -5.96 -4.50 2.26
CA THR A 194 -5.12 -5.39 3.08
C THR A 194 -3.70 -4.87 3.18
N GLN A 195 -3.10 -4.46 2.06
CA GLN A 195 -1.77 -3.87 2.06
C GLN A 195 -1.74 -2.53 2.80
N ALA A 196 -2.77 -1.68 2.63
CA ALA A 196 -2.86 -0.41 3.34
C ALA A 196 -3.07 -0.57 4.85
N ALA A 197 -3.84 -1.57 5.30
CA ALA A 197 -4.06 -1.87 6.71
C ALA A 197 -2.76 -2.32 7.39
N LEU A 198 -1.99 -3.18 6.74
CA LEU A 198 -0.68 -3.63 7.24
C LEU A 198 0.34 -2.48 7.25
N GLY A 199 0.36 -1.67 6.18
CA GLY A 199 1.17 -0.46 6.13
C GLY A 199 0.83 0.50 7.27
N ARG A 200 -0.46 0.73 7.55
CA ARG A 200 -0.91 1.56 8.68
C ARG A 200 -0.49 0.97 10.02
N GLY A 201 -0.71 -0.32 10.25
CA GLY A 201 -0.34 -0.97 11.52
C GLY A 201 1.16 -0.86 11.82
N LEU A 202 2.02 -1.11 10.82
CA LEU A 202 3.47 -1.07 11.00
C LEU A 202 4.01 0.37 11.07
N LEU A 203 3.44 1.29 10.29
CA LEU A 203 3.96 2.67 10.18
C LEU A 203 3.36 3.64 11.19
N ALA A 204 2.27 3.28 11.88
CA ALA A 204 1.60 4.16 12.85
C ALA A 204 1.55 3.60 14.29
N SER A 205 1.83 2.32 14.54
CA SER A 205 1.65 1.70 15.86
C SER A 205 2.33 2.43 17.03
N LEU A 206 3.58 2.90 16.87
CA LEU A 206 4.29 3.61 17.94
C LEU A 206 3.94 5.10 17.99
N SER A 207 3.63 5.72 16.86
CA SER A 207 3.22 7.13 16.82
C SER A 207 1.86 7.37 17.46
N GLU A 208 0.97 6.38 17.42
CA GLU A 208 -0.36 6.43 18.03
C GLU A 208 -0.30 6.14 19.55
N SER A 209 0.75 5.44 20.01
CA SER A 209 1.01 5.17 21.43
C SER A 209 1.70 6.33 22.15
N ASP A 210 2.60 7.05 21.47
CA ASP A 210 3.33 8.22 21.99
C ASP A 210 2.59 9.56 21.78
N ALA A 211 1.45 9.55 21.07
CA ALA A 211 0.57 10.71 21.07
C ALA A 211 0.16 10.95 22.53
N PRO A 212 0.59 12.05 23.18
CA PRO A 212 0.19 12.34 24.55
C PRO A 212 -1.33 12.30 24.53
N HIS A 213 -1.92 11.43 25.35
CA HIS A 213 -3.36 11.16 25.37
C HIS A 213 -4.12 12.47 25.13
N GLN A 214 -4.51 12.72 23.88
CA GLN A 214 -5.58 13.65 23.61
C GLN A 214 -6.79 12.86 24.03
N GLY A 215 -7.01 12.86 25.36
CA GLY A 215 -8.31 12.56 25.93
C GLY A 215 -9.34 13.29 25.06
N PRO A 216 -10.47 12.64 24.78
CA PRO A 216 -11.40 13.11 23.77
C PRO A 216 -11.69 14.58 24.03
N VAL A 217 -11.83 15.36 22.96
CA VAL A 217 -12.32 16.76 22.85
C VAL A 217 -13.37 17.17 23.91
N ARG A 218 -14.04 16.18 24.51
CA ARG A 218 -14.72 16.20 25.81
C ARG A 218 -14.05 16.99 26.93
N THR A 219 -12.73 17.04 27.13
CA THR A 219 -12.15 17.79 28.27
C THR A 219 -12.30 19.31 28.10
N ALA A 220 -12.01 19.85 26.92
CA ALA A 220 -12.24 21.27 26.64
C ALA A 220 -13.74 21.64 26.67
N ALA A 221 -14.60 20.73 26.22
CA ALA A 221 -16.05 20.90 26.31
C ALA A 221 -16.57 20.80 27.76
N LEU A 222 -16.04 19.87 28.56
CA LEU A 222 -16.35 19.68 29.98
C LEU A 222 -15.84 20.87 30.80
N ASP A 223 -14.63 21.37 30.53
CA ASP A 223 -14.07 22.53 31.21
C ASP A 223 -14.91 23.78 30.90
N ALA A 224 -15.35 23.94 29.65
CA ALA A 224 -16.27 25.01 29.25
C ALA A 224 -17.65 24.87 29.91
N GLU A 225 -18.14 23.64 30.09
CA GLU A 225 -19.44 23.37 30.71
C GLU A 225 -19.39 23.53 32.25
N VAL A 226 -18.29 23.11 32.88
CA VAL A 226 -18.01 23.33 34.31
C VAL A 226 -17.89 24.82 34.61
N THR A 227 -17.17 25.58 33.78
CA THR A 227 -17.05 27.04 33.93
C THR A 227 -18.43 27.71 33.82
N ARG A 228 -19.25 27.29 32.86
CA ARG A 228 -20.61 27.83 32.67
C ARG A 228 -21.55 27.51 33.83
N ILE A 229 -21.41 26.33 34.45
CA ILE A 229 -22.18 25.95 35.64
C ILE A 229 -21.73 26.76 36.87
N GLN A 230 -20.42 26.98 37.03
CA GLN A 230 -19.89 27.81 38.11
C GLN A 230 -20.36 29.27 38.02
N GLU A 231 -20.34 29.87 36.83
CA GLU A 231 -20.86 31.23 36.63
C GLU A 231 -22.35 31.35 37.03
N ARG A 232 -23.17 30.37 36.65
CA ARG A 232 -24.59 30.33 37.02
C ARG A 232 -24.82 30.18 38.52
N LEU A 233 -23.97 29.42 39.21
CA LEU A 233 -24.04 29.26 40.66
C LEU A 233 -23.57 30.52 41.41
N SER A 234 -22.61 31.27 40.86
CA SER A 234 -22.15 32.53 41.46
C SER A 234 -23.10 33.72 41.22
N ALA A 235 -24.02 33.61 40.27
CA ALA A 235 -24.98 34.65 39.90
C ALA A 235 -26.38 34.45 40.54
N ALA A 236 -26.58 33.39 41.32
CA ALA A 236 -27.78 33.07 42.08
C ALA A 236 -27.56 33.34 43.57
#